data_AF-A0A1R3XTS6-F1
#
_entry.id   AF-A0A1R3XTS6-F1
#
_cell.length_a   1.000
_cell.length_b   1.000
_cell.length_c   1.000
_cell.angle_alpha   90.00
_cell.angle_beta   90.00
_cell.angle_gamma   90.00
#
_symmetry.space_group_name_H-M   'P 1'
#
loop_
_entity.id
_entity.type
_entity.pdbx_description
1 polymer ?
#
loop_
_entity_poly.entity_id
_entity_poly.type
_entity_poly.pdbx_seq_one_letter_code
_entity_poly.pdbx_strand_id
1 'polypeptide(L)'
;MNKKFKIILGTISLIVVGMALFIAIGLYGMEIEDRYGDNQDIFYRSRQGDIVVNHQTKEFGEIKKTWTRFYVVNKLDTIDTNDWWDDKNIEIYKVTDLEPLDKSFNYSEFEKLKEEGKLELKMKLR
;
A
#
# COMPACT_ATOMS: atom_id res chain seq x y z
N MET A 1 -2.87 -49.07 -7.04
CA MET A 1 -2.03 -48.28 -6.10
C MET A 1 -2.62 -48.38 -4.69
N ASN A 2 -1.83 -48.81 -3.70
CA ASN A 2 -2.32 -49.11 -2.34
C ASN A 2 -2.87 -47.85 -1.64
N LYS A 3 -3.96 -47.99 -0.86
CA LYS A 3 -4.58 -46.86 -0.13
C LYS A 3 -3.58 -46.13 0.77
N LYS A 4 -2.71 -46.87 1.46
CA LYS A 4 -1.62 -46.32 2.29
C LYS A 4 -0.64 -45.47 1.47
N PHE A 5 -0.28 -45.94 0.28
CA PHE A 5 0.63 -45.21 -0.62
C PHE A 5 0.01 -43.90 -1.12
N LYS A 6 -1.29 -43.89 -1.45
CA LYS A 6 -2.02 -42.66 -1.82
C LYS A 6 -2.01 -41.61 -0.69
N ILE A 7 -2.21 -42.04 0.55
CA ILE A 7 -2.21 -41.15 1.71
C ILE A 7 -0.82 -40.54 1.91
N ILE A 8 0.24 -41.37 1.92
CA ILE A 8 1.62 -40.89 2.07
C ILE A 8 1.97 -39.87 0.98
N LEU A 9 1.65 -40.17 -0.28
CA LEU A 9 1.91 -39.26 -1.39
C LEU A 9 1.16 -37.94 -1.21
N GLY A 10 -0.12 -37.99 -0.82
CA GLY A 10 -0.92 -36.80 -0.55
C GLY A 10 -0.36 -35.94 0.58
N THR A 11 0.10 -36.55 1.68
CA THR A 11 0.72 -35.83 2.80
C THR A 11 2.03 -35.14 2.36
N ILE A 12 2.88 -35.83 1.61
CA ILE A 12 4.13 -35.25 1.09
C ILE A 12 3.83 -34.06 0.17
N SER A 13 2.86 -34.20 -0.75
CA SER A 13 2.45 -33.11 -1.62
C SER A 13 1.96 -31.90 -0.84
N LEU A 14 1.17 -32.11 0.23
CA LEU A 14 0.68 -31.02 1.07
C LEU A 14 1.81 -30.31 1.82
N ILE A 15 2.81 -31.05 2.31
CA ILE A 15 4.01 -30.47 2.95
C ILE A 15 4.78 -29.62 1.94
N VAL A 16 5.01 -30.13 0.73
CA VAL A 16 5.75 -29.41 -0.31
C VAL A 16 5.04 -28.12 -0.70
N VAL A 17 3.72 -28.17 -0.89
CA VAL A 17 2.91 -26.97 -1.17
C VAL A 17 2.97 -25.98 -0.01
N GLY A 18 2.87 -26.48 1.24
CA GLY A 18 2.99 -25.64 2.43
C GLY A 18 4.33 -24.93 2.51
N MET A 19 5.44 -25.63 2.25
CA MET A 19 6.78 -25.02 2.21
C MET A 19 6.91 -23.98 1.10
N ALA A 20 6.39 -24.27 -0.09
CA ALA A 20 6.43 -23.32 -1.20
C ALA A 20 5.66 -22.03 -0.87
N LEU A 21 4.47 -22.15 -0.27
CA LEU A 21 3.69 -21.00 0.18
C LEU A 21 4.41 -20.20 1.27
N PHE A 22 5.02 -20.88 2.24
CA PHE A 22 5.79 -20.22 3.31
C PHE A 22 6.96 -19.42 2.75
N ILE A 23 7.73 -19.99 1.83
CA ILE A 23 8.84 -19.30 1.15
C ILE A 23 8.31 -18.11 0.34
N ALA A 24 7.22 -18.28 -0.40
CA ALA A 24 6.62 -17.20 -1.19
C ALA A 24 6.18 -16.02 -0.31
N ILE A 25 5.58 -16.27 0.85
CA ILE A 25 5.19 -15.23 1.82
C ILE A 25 6.43 -14.54 2.41
N GLY A 26 7.49 -15.30 2.72
CA GLY A 26 8.74 -14.73 3.21
C GLY A 26 9.41 -13.80 2.21
N LEU A 27 9.52 -14.24 0.95
CA LEU A 27 10.07 -13.41 -0.13
C LEU A 27 9.21 -12.17 -0.39
N TYR A 28 7.89 -12.32 -0.30
CA TYR A 28 6.96 -11.20 -0.40
C TYR A 28 7.19 -10.14 0.68
N GLY A 29 7.36 -10.57 1.93
CA GLY A 29 7.67 -9.67 3.05
C GLY A 29 9.02 -8.97 2.88
N MET A 30 10.07 -9.72 2.52
CA MET A 30 11.40 -9.15 2.28
C MET A 30 11.40 -8.09 1.19
N GLU A 31 10.66 -8.29 0.09
CA GLU A 31 10.60 -7.27 -0.97
C GLU A 31 9.94 -5.97 -0.49
N ILE A 32 8.97 -6.05 0.42
CA ILE A 32 8.33 -4.86 1.00
C ILE A 32 9.28 -4.18 1.99
N GLU A 33 9.93 -4.95 2.86
CA GLU A 33 10.90 -4.46 3.84
C GLU A 33 12.10 -3.79 3.14
N ASP A 34 12.67 -4.40 2.10
CA ASP A 34 13.79 -3.83 1.32
C ASP A 34 13.42 -2.49 0.65
N ARG A 35 12.14 -2.30 0.31
CA ARG A 35 11.66 -1.07 -0.35
C ARG A 35 11.32 0.04 0.64
N TYR A 36 10.65 -0.31 1.72
CA TYR A 36 10.02 0.68 2.60
C TYR A 36 10.66 0.73 4.00
N GLY A 37 11.51 -0.23 4.36
CA GLY A 37 12.16 -0.31 5.67
C GLY A 37 11.18 -0.14 6.82
N ASP A 38 11.49 0.78 7.73
CA ASP A 38 10.66 1.13 8.89
C ASP A 38 9.26 1.65 8.51
N ASN A 39 9.09 2.13 7.28
CA ASN A 39 7.85 2.67 6.74
C ASN A 39 6.97 1.60 6.05
N GLN A 40 7.30 0.31 6.15
CA GLN A 40 6.48 -0.79 5.58
C GLN A 40 5.02 -0.81 6.07
N ASP A 41 4.75 -0.26 7.26
CA ASP A 41 3.40 -0.18 7.81
C ASP A 41 2.44 0.65 6.93
N ILE A 42 3.00 1.63 6.21
CA ILE A 42 2.28 2.41 5.20
C ILE A 42 1.79 1.50 4.09
N PHE A 43 2.66 0.62 3.61
CA PHE A 43 2.33 -0.31 2.57
C PHE A 43 1.15 -1.17 3.02
N TYR A 44 1.21 -1.79 4.19
CA TYR A 44 0.16 -2.72 4.63
C TYR A 44 -1.18 -2.04 4.98
N ARG A 45 -1.17 -0.81 5.52
CA ARG A 45 -2.38 -0.13 6.00
C ARG A 45 -3.06 0.75 4.95
N SER A 46 -2.30 1.23 3.95
CA SER A 46 -2.87 1.98 2.84
C SER A 46 -3.66 1.09 1.88
N ARG A 47 -4.69 1.67 1.26
CA ARG A 47 -5.53 1.05 0.26
C ARG A 47 -5.45 1.81 -1.06
N GLN A 48 -5.75 1.11 -2.14
CA GLN A 48 -6.00 1.72 -3.44
C GLN A 48 -7.05 2.83 -3.28
N GLY A 49 -6.74 4.04 -3.74
CA GLY A 49 -7.63 5.20 -3.66
C GLY A 49 -7.53 6.02 -2.37
N ASP A 50 -6.72 5.60 -1.39
CA ASP A 50 -6.39 6.48 -0.26
C ASP A 50 -5.56 7.68 -0.75
N ILE A 51 -5.72 8.84 -0.13
CA ILE A 51 -4.95 10.05 -0.44
C ILE A 51 -3.74 10.09 0.50
N VAL A 52 -2.58 10.40 -0.06
CA VAL A 52 -1.38 10.73 0.72
C VAL A 52 -0.99 12.18 0.51
N VAL A 53 -0.53 12.83 1.57
CA VAL A 53 -0.06 14.22 1.55
C VAL A 53 1.26 14.32 2.31
N ASN A 54 2.23 15.01 1.72
CA ASN A 54 3.44 15.47 2.39
C ASN A 54 3.27 16.97 2.69
N HIS A 55 3.13 17.30 3.97
CA HIS A 55 2.94 18.70 4.40
C HIS A 55 4.18 19.58 4.22
N GLN A 56 5.37 18.98 4.09
CA GLN A 56 6.64 19.70 3.92
C GLN A 56 6.84 20.17 2.48
N THR A 57 6.65 19.26 1.51
CA THR A 57 6.75 19.58 0.08
C THR A 57 5.45 20.16 -0.48
N LYS A 58 4.34 20.07 0.27
CA LYS A 58 2.96 20.37 -0.18
C LYS A 58 2.53 19.53 -1.37
N GLU A 59 3.13 18.36 -1.52
CA GLU A 59 2.74 17.41 -2.54
C GLU A 59 1.70 16.44 -1.97
N PHE A 60 0.80 16.00 -2.83
CA PHE A 60 -0.28 15.09 -2.47
C PHE A 60 -0.65 14.27 -3.70
N GLY A 61 -1.34 13.16 -3.50
CA GLY A 61 -1.87 12.35 -4.59
C GLY A 61 -2.60 11.11 -4.13
N GLU A 62 -3.10 10.35 -5.09
CA GLU A 62 -3.81 9.09 -4.84
C GLU A 62 -2.83 7.92 -4.78
N ILE A 63 -2.98 7.06 -3.78
CA ILE A 63 -2.24 5.81 -3.65
C ILE A 63 -2.76 4.82 -4.68
N LYS A 64 -1.87 4.40 -5.59
CA LYS A 64 -2.06 3.20 -6.43
C LYS A 64 -1.17 2.08 -5.97
N LYS A 65 -1.73 0.91 -5.70
CA LYS A 65 -1.01 -0.21 -5.10
C LYS A 65 -0.96 -1.41 -6.04
N THR A 66 0.23 -1.99 -6.17
CA THR A 66 0.49 -3.28 -6.78
C THR A 66 0.81 -4.30 -5.68
N TRP A 67 1.19 -5.51 -6.09
CA TRP A 67 1.50 -6.57 -5.13
C TRP A 67 2.61 -6.16 -4.16
N THR A 68 3.70 -5.54 -4.64
CA THR A 68 4.89 -5.19 -3.84
C THR A 68 5.25 -3.72 -3.84
N ARG A 69 4.49 -2.88 -4.55
CA ARG A 69 4.75 -1.44 -4.66
C ARG A 69 3.49 -0.64 -4.49
N PHE A 70 3.65 0.62 -4.15
CA PHE A 70 2.61 1.61 -4.38
C PHE A 70 3.22 2.89 -4.90
N TYR A 71 2.40 3.65 -5.61
CA TYR A 71 2.71 4.84 -6.36
C TYR A 71 1.83 5.96 -5.85
N VAL A 72 2.35 7.18 -5.82
CA VAL A 72 1.52 8.37 -5.67
C VAL A 72 1.26 8.93 -7.04
N VAL A 73 0.00 8.89 -7.47
CA VAL A 73 -0.41 9.51 -8.72
C VAL A 73 -0.90 10.91 -8.40
N ASN A 74 -0.19 11.90 -8.92
CA ASN A 74 -0.60 13.30 -8.93
C ASN A 74 -0.99 13.71 -10.36
N LYS A 75 -1.58 14.90 -10.53
CA LYS A 75 -2.05 15.45 -11.80
C LYS A 75 -1.00 15.46 -12.92
N LEU A 76 0.26 15.71 -12.55
CA LEU A 76 1.36 15.93 -13.50
C LEU A 76 2.25 14.70 -13.70
N ASP A 77 2.35 13.84 -12.69
CA ASP A 77 3.27 12.71 -12.72
C ASP A 77 2.86 11.56 -11.79
N THR A 78 3.40 10.37 -12.09
CA THR A 78 3.39 9.23 -11.16
C THR A 78 4.70 9.26 -10.39
N ILE A 79 4.64 9.71 -9.16
CA ILE A 79 5.82 9.80 -8.32
C ILE A 79 6.08 8.41 -7.73
N ASP A 80 7.26 7.86 -8.02
CA ASP A 80 7.72 6.65 -7.35
C ASP A 80 8.03 7.02 -5.90
N THR A 81 7.45 6.27 -5.00
CA THR A 81 7.28 6.72 -3.62
C THR A 81 8.56 6.61 -2.81
N ASN A 82 9.56 5.89 -3.33
CA ASN A 82 10.88 5.77 -2.70
C ASN A 82 11.52 7.13 -2.39
N ASP A 83 11.17 8.19 -3.14
CA ASP A 83 11.72 9.54 -2.95
C ASP A 83 10.97 10.38 -1.90
N TRP A 84 9.83 9.90 -1.37
CA TRP A 84 8.98 10.69 -0.44
C TRP A 84 9.14 10.34 1.03
N TRP A 85 9.46 9.08 1.37
CA TRP A 85 9.22 8.54 2.72
C TRP A 85 10.22 8.96 3.80
N ASP A 86 11.30 9.66 3.45
CA ASP A 86 12.25 10.20 4.44
C ASP A 86 11.68 11.39 5.24
N ASP A 87 10.56 11.98 4.79
CA ASP A 87 9.95 13.12 5.46
C ASP A 87 8.91 12.70 6.52
N LYS A 88 9.14 13.16 7.76
CA LYS A 88 8.30 12.97 8.96
C LYS A 88 6.93 13.65 8.91
N ASN A 89 6.50 14.13 7.75
CA ASN A 89 5.36 15.01 7.56
C ASN A 89 4.29 14.42 6.64
N ILE A 90 4.26 13.09 6.52
CA ILE A 90 3.34 12.39 5.64
C ILE A 90 2.10 11.93 6.40
N GLU A 91 0.93 12.24 5.84
CA GLU A 91 -0.36 11.82 6.35
C GLU A 91 -1.16 11.10 5.25
N ILE A 92 -1.92 10.09 5.66
CA ILE A 92 -2.74 9.28 4.76
C ILE A 92 -4.20 9.39 5.19
N TYR A 93 -5.04 9.71 4.23
CA TYR A 93 -6.46 9.95 4.39
C TYR A 93 -7.26 8.96 3.57
N LYS A 94 -8.36 8.48 4.15
CA LYS A 94 -9.37 7.70 3.44
C LYS A 94 -10.43 8.66 2.91
N VAL A 95 -10.83 8.49 1.66
CA VAL A 95 -11.97 9.18 1.08
C VAL A 95 -13.25 8.50 1.57
N THR A 96 -14.10 9.24 2.29
CA THR A 96 -15.27 8.69 2.98
C THR A 96 -16.50 8.66 2.08
N ASP A 97 -16.63 9.66 1.19
CA ASP A 97 -17.72 9.80 0.23
C ASP A 97 -17.22 10.59 -0.98
N LEU A 98 -16.81 9.91 -2.06
CA LEU A 98 -16.86 10.41 -3.46
C LEU A 98 -16.32 9.36 -4.45
N GLU A 99 -16.81 9.47 -5.68
CA GLU A 99 -16.29 8.86 -6.91
C GLU A 99 -14.76 9.01 -7.01
N PRO A 100 -14.06 8.11 -7.74
CA PRO A 100 -12.60 8.19 -7.90
C PRO A 100 -12.17 9.61 -8.23
N LEU A 101 -11.23 10.15 -7.43
CA LEU A 101 -10.74 11.52 -7.58
C LEU A 101 -10.36 11.79 -9.03
N ASP A 102 -10.99 12.81 -9.60
CA ASP A 102 -10.68 13.25 -10.96
C ASP A 102 -9.21 13.68 -11.03
N LYS A 103 -8.59 13.46 -12.20
CA LYS A 103 -7.18 13.81 -12.49
C LYS A 103 -6.88 15.31 -12.32
N SER A 104 -7.89 16.14 -12.03
CA SER A 104 -7.78 17.56 -11.78
C SER A 104 -7.40 17.92 -10.33
N PHE A 105 -7.35 16.95 -9.41
CA PHE A 105 -7.14 17.15 -7.97
C PHE A 105 -5.91 18.01 -7.63
N ASN A 106 -6.10 19.08 -6.85
CA ASN A 106 -5.04 20.00 -6.37
C ASN A 106 -4.99 20.07 -4.83
N TYR A 107 -3.88 20.54 -4.24
CA TYR A 107 -3.69 20.66 -2.79
C TYR A 107 -4.77 21.54 -2.15
N SER A 108 -5.18 22.61 -2.83
CA SER A 108 -6.29 23.45 -2.39
C SER A 108 -7.64 22.71 -2.35
N GLU A 109 -7.83 21.70 -3.20
CA GLU A 109 -9.04 20.86 -3.17
C GLU A 109 -8.96 19.81 -2.07
N PHE A 110 -7.77 19.29 -1.77
CA PHE A 110 -7.53 18.47 -0.59
C PHE A 110 -7.90 19.20 0.70
N GLU A 111 -7.44 20.45 0.88
CA GLU A 111 -7.80 21.25 2.06
C GLU A 111 -9.31 21.47 2.16
N LYS A 112 -10.00 21.73 1.03
CA LYS A 112 -11.46 21.82 1.01
C LYS A 112 -12.15 20.51 1.42
N LEU A 113 -11.72 19.37 0.87
CA LEU A 113 -12.28 18.06 1.24
C LEU A 113 -12.03 17.72 2.71
N LYS A 114 -10.91 18.17 3.26
CA LYS A 114 -10.58 18.05 4.68
C LYS A 114 -11.50 18.92 5.53
N GLU A 115 -11.69 20.18 5.18
CA GLU A 115 -12.61 21.11 5.86
C GLU A 115 -14.08 20.65 5.79
N GLU A 116 -14.49 20.07 4.66
CA GLU A 116 -15.83 19.50 4.45
C GLU A 116 -16.05 18.18 5.21
N GLY A 117 -15.04 17.64 5.89
CA GLY A 117 -15.13 16.40 6.65
C GLY A 117 -15.25 15.14 5.79
N LYS A 118 -14.90 15.21 4.50
CA LYS A 118 -14.95 14.09 3.56
C LYS A 118 -13.73 13.17 3.63
N LEU A 119 -12.69 13.61 4.31
CA LEU A 119 -11.43 12.88 4.51
C LEU A 119 -11.29 12.41 5.96
N GLU A 120 -11.08 11.11 6.12
CA GLU A 120 -10.82 10.50 7.42
C GLU A 120 -9.31 10.20 7.55
N LEU A 121 -8.63 10.79 8.53
CA LEU A 121 -7.22 10.52 8.78
C LEU A 121 -7.04 9.06 9.22
N LYS A 122 -6.28 8.29 8.45
CA LYS A 122 -5.92 6.90 8.77
C LYS A 122 -4.61 6.78 9.52
N MET A 123 -3.62 7.56 9.08
CA MET A 123 -2.25 7.43 9.56
C MET A 123 -1.52 8.74 9.43
N LYS A 124 -0.64 8.99 10.39
CA LYS A 124 0.38 10.02 10.35
C LYS A 124 1.73 9.39 10.65
N LEU A 125 2.70 9.63 9.78
CA LEU A 125 4.09 9.22 9.97
C LEU A 125 4.80 10.26 10.86
N ARG A 126 5.77 9.80 11.64
CA ARG A 126 6.42 10.55 12.72
C ARG A 126 7.88 10.80 12.45
#